data_AF-A0A537TYN2-F1
#
_entry.id   AF-A0A537TYN2-F1
#
_cell.length_a   1.000
_cell.length_b   1.000
_cell.length_c   1.000
_cell.angle_alpha   90.00
_cell.angle_beta   90.00
_cell.angle_gamma   90.00
#
_symmetry.space_group_name_H-M   'P 1'
#
loop_
_entity.id
_entity.type
_entity.pdbx_description
1 polymer ?
#
loop_
_entity_poly.entity_id
_entity_poly.type
_entity_poly.pdbx_seq_one_letter_code
_entity_poly.pdbx_strand_id
1 'polypeptide(L)'
;MSAMSRRTREQDELAEQLAAILREANERLRLWGRCSDTNCQRERICCGDADQCGARVAPESWAWLRHVVQEMLAGASQDTAIEAANRARLGYRARRTVRWQVPCWDPIEFFELHDGTWVRADQMPQRPPLEQPFVALATSRWLRDALPATRRADAEA
;
A
#
# COMPACT_ATOMS: atom_id res chain seq x y z
N MET A 1 9.25 -28.98 -18.69
CA MET A 1 8.55 -28.10 -17.73
C MET A 1 7.59 -27.16 -18.47
N SER A 2 6.29 -27.26 -18.20
CA SER A 2 5.21 -26.54 -18.89
C SER A 2 5.10 -25.07 -18.46
N ALA A 3 4.54 -24.21 -19.31
CA ALA A 3 4.39 -22.77 -19.04
C ALA A 3 3.57 -22.45 -17.78
N MET A 4 2.59 -23.31 -17.43
CA MET A 4 1.80 -23.18 -16.20
C MET A 4 2.66 -23.31 -14.94
N SER A 5 3.58 -24.29 -14.91
CA SER A 5 4.49 -24.50 -13.79
C SER A 5 5.50 -23.36 -13.62
N ARG A 6 5.88 -22.68 -14.71
CA ARG A 6 6.74 -21.48 -14.66
C ARG A 6 6.00 -20.27 -14.07
N ARG A 7 4.76 -20.02 -14.49
CA ARG A 7 3.95 -18.91 -13.95
C ARG A 7 3.69 -19.06 -12.45
N THR A 8 3.39 -20.27 -11.99
CA THR A 8 3.19 -20.53 -10.55
C THR A 8 4.46 -20.22 -9.76
N ARG A 9 5.62 -20.66 -10.26
CA ARG A 9 6.90 -20.37 -9.62
C ARG A 9 7.22 -18.87 -9.57
N GLU A 10 7.00 -18.14 -10.65
CA GLU A 10 7.19 -16.67 -10.69
C GLU A 10 6.26 -15.95 -9.70
N GLN A 11 5.03 -16.45 -9.52
CA GLN A 11 4.09 -15.91 -8.55
C GLN A 11 4.50 -16.20 -7.10
N ASP A 12 5.01 -17.41 -6.84
CA ASP A 12 5.50 -17.81 -5.52
C ASP A 12 6.74 -16.98 -5.14
N GLU A 13 7.69 -16.78 -6.06
CA GLU A 13 8.88 -15.94 -5.87
C GLU A 13 8.50 -14.48 -5.55
N LEU A 14 7.53 -13.90 -6.28
CA LEU A 14 7.00 -12.56 -5.98
C LEU A 14 6.34 -12.47 -4.60
N ALA A 15 5.61 -13.52 -4.21
CA ALA A 15 4.97 -13.58 -2.90
C ALA A 15 6.00 -13.66 -1.76
N GLU A 16 7.09 -14.42 -1.95
CA GLU A 16 8.20 -14.51 -0.99
C GLU A 16 8.94 -13.18 -0.84
N GLN A 17 9.28 -12.52 -1.95
CA GLN A 17 9.91 -11.19 -1.93
C GLN A 17 9.02 -10.15 -1.24
N LEU A 18 7.72 -10.16 -1.53
CA LEU A 18 6.74 -9.29 -0.87
C LEU A 18 6.70 -9.57 0.64
N ALA A 19 6.60 -10.84 1.04
CA ALA A 19 6.55 -11.23 2.46
C ALA A 19 7.82 -10.83 3.21
N ALA A 20 9.00 -10.95 2.59
CA ALA A 20 10.27 -10.54 3.18
C ALA A 20 10.32 -9.02 3.45
N ILE A 21 9.96 -8.20 2.46
CA ILE A 21 9.95 -6.73 2.59
C ILE A 21 8.92 -6.29 3.63
N LEU A 22 7.72 -6.89 3.61
CA LEU A 22 6.67 -6.59 4.58
C LEU A 22 7.05 -6.98 6.01
N ARG A 23 7.75 -8.11 6.20
CA ARG A 23 8.28 -8.48 7.53
C ARG A 23 9.23 -7.42 8.06
N GLU A 24 10.14 -6.97 7.22
CA GLU A 24 11.11 -5.95 7.61
C GLU A 24 10.46 -4.57 7.83
N ALA A 25 9.42 -4.23 7.06
CA ALA A 25 8.60 -3.04 7.27
C ALA A 25 7.84 -3.10 8.61
N ASN A 26 7.25 -4.24 8.95
CA ASN A 26 6.55 -4.46 10.23
C ASN A 26 7.49 -4.20 11.41
N GLU A 27 8.73 -4.70 11.34
CA GLU A 27 9.73 -4.51 12.39
C GLU A 27 10.15 -3.04 12.52
N ARG A 28 10.39 -2.35 11.40
CA ARG A 28 10.73 -0.91 11.40
C ARG A 28 9.63 -0.04 11.98
N LEU A 29 8.38 -0.39 11.70
CA LEU A 29 7.20 0.28 12.26
C LEU A 29 6.85 -0.19 13.67
N ARG A 30 7.53 -1.23 14.19
CA ARG A 30 7.29 -1.87 15.49
C ARG A 30 5.83 -2.22 15.71
N LEU A 31 5.15 -2.73 14.68
CA LEU A 31 3.72 -3.01 14.73
C LEU A 31 3.37 -4.09 15.76
N TRP A 32 4.32 -4.98 16.07
CA TRP A 32 4.20 -5.96 17.15
C TRP A 32 3.90 -5.31 18.52
N GLY A 33 4.39 -4.11 18.80
CA GLY A 33 4.13 -3.38 20.04
C GLY A 33 2.70 -2.83 20.14
N ARG A 34 1.97 -2.79 19.01
CA ARG A 34 0.57 -2.39 18.91
C ARG A 34 -0.37 -3.58 18.70
N CYS A 35 0.18 -4.77 18.47
CA CYS A 35 -0.57 -6.00 18.25
C CYS A 35 -1.35 -6.38 19.52
N SER A 36 -2.56 -6.91 19.40
CA SER A 36 -3.33 -7.39 20.56
C SER A 36 -2.90 -8.78 21.06
N ASP A 37 -1.94 -9.42 20.39
CA ASP A 37 -1.37 -10.70 20.82
C ASP A 37 -0.32 -10.46 21.92
N THR A 38 -0.53 -11.09 23.08
CA THR A 38 0.32 -10.93 24.26
C THR A 38 1.78 -11.34 24.03
N ASN A 39 2.05 -12.33 23.17
CA ASN A 39 3.42 -12.78 22.89
C ASN A 39 4.17 -11.70 22.08
N CYS A 40 3.52 -11.15 21.04
CA CYS A 40 4.07 -10.07 20.23
C CYS A 40 4.42 -8.83 21.09
N GLN A 41 3.59 -8.50 22.07
CA GLN A 41 3.84 -7.36 22.96
C GLN A 41 5.04 -7.58 23.92
N ARG A 42 5.34 -8.84 24.28
CA ARG A 42 6.38 -9.18 25.26
C ARG A 42 7.74 -9.43 24.62
N GLU A 43 7.78 -10.11 23.48
CA GLU A 43 9.03 -10.63 22.90
C GLU A 43 9.83 -9.61 22.08
N ARG A 44 9.29 -8.39 21.92
CA ARG A 44 9.90 -7.32 21.11
C ARG A 44 10.08 -7.67 19.64
N ILE A 45 9.33 -8.67 19.15
CA ILE A 45 9.30 -9.14 17.78
C ILE A 45 7.87 -9.57 17.41
N CYS A 46 7.57 -9.64 16.12
CA CYS A 46 6.32 -10.24 15.65
C CYS A 46 6.39 -11.77 15.73
N CYS A 47 5.52 -12.39 16.53
CA CYS A 47 5.43 -13.85 16.67
C CYS A 47 4.44 -14.50 15.67
N GLY A 48 3.78 -13.70 14.82
CA GLY A 48 2.82 -14.15 13.81
C GLY A 48 3.22 -13.75 12.39
N ASP A 49 2.30 -13.96 11.45
CA ASP A 49 2.46 -13.46 10.09
C ASP A 49 2.46 -11.92 10.09
N ALA A 50 3.55 -11.32 9.60
CA ALA A 50 3.77 -9.88 9.65
C ALA A 50 2.76 -9.09 8.80
N ASP A 51 2.28 -9.68 7.70
CA ASP A 51 1.29 -9.08 6.81
C ASP A 51 -0.09 -9.09 7.46
N GLN A 52 -0.50 -10.21 8.05
CA GLN A 52 -1.73 -10.29 8.85
C GLN A 52 -1.69 -9.38 10.08
N CYS A 53 -0.54 -9.29 10.75
CA CYS A 53 -0.35 -8.39 11.90
C CYS A 53 -0.54 -6.93 11.47
N GLY A 54 0.12 -6.51 10.39
CA GLY A 54 -0.01 -5.16 9.87
C GLY A 54 -1.44 -4.82 9.44
N ALA A 55 -2.10 -5.74 8.72
CA ALA A 55 -3.48 -5.59 8.28
C ALA A 55 -4.48 -5.46 9.45
N ARG A 56 -4.19 -6.06 10.60
CA ARG A 56 -5.02 -5.93 11.82
C ARG A 56 -4.74 -4.63 12.58
N VAL A 57 -3.47 -4.24 12.69
CA VAL A 57 -3.03 -3.11 13.53
C VAL A 57 -3.26 -1.75 12.87
N ALA A 58 -3.08 -1.68 11.55
CA ALA A 58 -3.19 -0.45 10.78
C ALA A 58 -3.73 -0.75 9.37
N PRO A 59 -5.01 -1.17 9.24
CA PRO A 59 -5.54 -1.76 8.01
C PRO A 59 -5.32 -0.89 6.77
N GLU A 60 -5.66 0.40 6.84
CA GLU A 60 -5.60 1.33 5.72
C GLU A 60 -4.17 1.70 5.34
N SER A 61 -3.33 1.97 6.34
CA SER A 61 -1.93 2.35 6.11
C SER A 61 -1.09 1.16 5.66
N TRP A 62 -1.38 -0.03 6.17
CA TRP A 62 -0.73 -1.27 5.77
C TRP A 62 -1.12 -1.69 4.35
N ALA A 63 -2.42 -1.66 4.01
CA ALA A 63 -2.88 -1.95 2.65
C ALA A 63 -2.24 -0.99 1.61
N TRP A 64 -2.12 0.29 1.97
CA TRP A 64 -1.43 1.27 1.13
C TRP A 64 0.06 0.94 0.94
N LEU A 65 0.79 0.68 2.03
CA LEU A 65 2.21 0.34 1.95
C LEU A 65 2.43 -0.96 1.15
N ARG A 66 1.59 -1.98 1.36
CA ARG A 66 1.61 -3.21 0.58
C ARG A 66 1.47 -2.94 -0.92
N HIS A 67 0.54 -2.07 -1.31
CA HIS A 67 0.36 -1.69 -2.72
C HIS A 67 1.61 -1.00 -3.28
N VAL A 68 2.25 -0.09 -2.52
CA VAL A 68 3.52 0.53 -2.93
C VAL A 68 4.59 -0.53 -3.20
N VAL A 69 4.77 -1.49 -2.28
CA VAL A 69 5.77 -2.56 -2.46
C VAL A 69 5.47 -3.43 -3.68
N GLN A 70 4.20 -3.77 -3.90
CA GLN A 70 3.77 -4.55 -5.07
C GLN A 70 4.07 -3.84 -6.39
N GLU A 71 3.78 -2.54 -6.50
CA GLU A 71 4.07 -1.74 -7.69
C GLU A 71 5.59 -1.65 -7.94
N MET A 72 6.38 -1.48 -6.88
CA MET A 72 7.84 -1.47 -7.01
C MET A 72 8.42 -2.83 -7.41
N LEU A 73 7.87 -3.94 -6.89
CA LEU A 73 8.23 -5.30 -7.32
C LEU A 73 7.93 -5.52 -8.80
N ALA A 74 6.81 -4.96 -9.28
CA ALA A 74 6.43 -4.94 -10.70
C ALA A 74 7.31 -4.01 -11.57
N GLY A 75 8.26 -3.29 -10.98
CA GLY A 75 9.25 -2.48 -11.69
C GLY A 75 8.97 -0.97 -11.72
N ALA A 76 7.94 -0.50 -11.03
CA ALA A 76 7.69 0.94 -10.89
C ALA A 76 8.80 1.61 -10.06
N SER A 77 9.09 2.89 -10.36
CA SER A 77 9.90 3.72 -9.46
C SER A 77 9.14 3.97 -8.16
N GLN A 78 9.88 4.30 -7.08
CA GLN A 78 9.31 4.60 -5.77
C GLN A 78 8.19 5.66 -5.84
N ASP A 79 8.44 6.77 -6.56
CA ASP A 79 7.46 7.84 -6.72
C ASP A 79 6.24 7.37 -7.52
N THR A 80 6.45 6.61 -8.59
CA THR A 80 5.34 6.05 -9.41
C THR A 80 4.48 5.09 -8.60
N ALA A 81 5.09 4.26 -7.76
CA ALA A 81 4.42 3.30 -6.88
C ALA A 81 3.61 4.01 -5.78
N ILE A 82 4.17 5.06 -5.17
CA ILE A 82 3.45 5.92 -4.21
C ILE A 82 2.24 6.57 -4.87
N GLU A 83 2.43 7.13 -6.06
CA GLU A 83 1.34 7.74 -6.83
C GLU A 83 0.25 6.72 -7.22
N ALA A 84 0.65 5.51 -7.61
CA ALA A 84 -0.29 4.41 -7.87
C ALA A 84 -1.08 4.03 -6.62
N ALA A 85 -0.43 3.91 -5.46
CA ALA A 85 -1.08 3.62 -4.19
C ALA A 85 -2.01 4.75 -3.72
N ASN A 86 -1.62 6.01 -3.94
CA ASN A 86 -2.48 7.16 -3.69
C ASN A 86 -3.71 7.16 -4.59
N ARG A 87 -3.54 6.84 -5.88
CA ARG A 87 -4.66 6.68 -6.82
C ARG A 87 -5.59 5.52 -6.44
N ALA A 88 -5.05 4.37 -6.05
CA ALA A 88 -5.83 3.23 -5.56
C ALA A 88 -6.62 3.57 -4.29
N ARG A 89 -6.15 4.57 -3.53
CA ARG A 89 -6.86 5.11 -2.37
C ARG A 89 -7.91 6.15 -2.70
N LEU A 90 -8.01 6.64 -3.92
CA LEU A 90 -9.13 7.51 -4.30
C LEU A 90 -10.42 6.72 -4.10
N GLY A 91 -11.40 7.33 -3.43
CA GLY A 91 -12.74 6.74 -3.29
C GLY A 91 -13.56 6.83 -4.58
N TYR A 92 -12.96 7.30 -5.68
CA TYR A 92 -13.61 7.59 -6.94
C TYR A 92 -12.73 7.22 -8.13
N ARG A 93 -13.37 6.94 -9.27
CA ARG A 93 -12.75 6.63 -10.56
C ARG A 93 -12.61 7.86 -11.45
N ALA A 94 -13.54 8.80 -11.34
CA ALA A 94 -13.54 10.02 -12.15
C ALA A 94 -13.98 11.24 -11.33
N ARG A 95 -13.51 12.42 -11.76
CA ARG A 95 -13.92 13.73 -11.22
C ARG A 95 -14.51 14.57 -12.35
N ARG A 96 -15.61 15.25 -12.10
CA ARG A 96 -16.18 16.27 -12.97
C ARG A 96 -16.41 17.56 -12.20
N THR A 97 -16.00 18.67 -12.79
CA THR A 97 -16.25 20.01 -12.24
C THR A 97 -17.25 20.71 -13.14
N VAL A 98 -18.42 21.06 -12.60
CA VAL A 98 -19.40 21.90 -13.26
C VAL A 98 -19.05 23.35 -12.97
N ARG A 99 -18.80 24.12 -14.02
CA ARG A 99 -18.51 25.56 -13.96
C ARG A 99 -19.62 26.33 -14.64
N TRP A 100 -19.98 27.46 -14.06
CA TRP A 100 -21.00 28.35 -14.59
C TRP A 100 -20.34 29.52 -15.33
N GLN A 101 -21.02 30.11 -16.31
CA GLN A 101 -20.56 31.35 -16.93
C GLN A 101 -20.80 32.58 -16.04
N VAL A 102 -21.48 32.41 -14.91
CA VAL A 102 -21.78 33.47 -13.94
C VAL A 102 -20.71 33.47 -12.84
N PRO A 103 -19.99 34.59 -12.60
CA PRO A 103 -18.86 34.62 -11.66
C PRO A 103 -19.21 34.41 -10.19
N CYS A 104 -20.46 34.62 -9.79
CA CYS A 104 -20.87 34.56 -8.38
C CYS A 104 -21.17 33.15 -7.87
N TRP A 105 -21.08 32.12 -8.72
CA TRP A 105 -21.34 30.74 -8.33
C TRP A 105 -20.05 29.93 -8.31
N ASP A 106 -19.78 29.33 -7.15
CA ASP A 106 -18.65 28.44 -6.99
C ASP A 106 -18.80 27.19 -7.88
N PRO A 107 -17.70 26.70 -8.47
CA PRO A 107 -17.71 25.43 -9.18
C PRO A 107 -18.18 24.29 -8.28
N ILE A 108 -19.00 23.40 -8.83
CA ILE A 108 -19.47 22.21 -8.11
C ILE A 108 -18.70 21.00 -8.62
N GLU A 109 -18.07 20.26 -7.71
CA GLU A 109 -17.36 19.03 -8.02
C GLU A 109 -18.21 17.79 -7.74
N PHE A 110 -18.13 16.82 -8.66
CA PHE A 110 -18.74 15.51 -8.59
C PHE A 110 -17.68 14.43 -8.75
N PHE A 111 -17.85 13.33 -8.03
CA PHE A 111 -16.99 12.16 -8.06
C PHE A 111 -17.78 10.93 -8.45
N GLU A 112 -17.26 10.14 -9.38
CA GLU A 112 -17.81 8.83 -9.74
C GLU A 112 -17.21 7.77 -8.83
N LEU A 113 -18.02 7.17 -7.96
CA LEU A 113 -17.62 6.08 -7.08
C LEU A 113 -17.31 4.81 -7.88
N HIS A 114 -16.71 3.82 -7.22
CA HIS A 114 -16.34 2.56 -7.89
C HIS A 114 -17.54 1.71 -8.35
N ASP A 115 -18.73 1.98 -7.84
CA ASP A 115 -19.99 1.35 -8.26
C ASP A 115 -20.67 2.09 -9.44
N GLY A 116 -20.07 3.18 -9.93
CA GLY A 116 -20.59 4.01 -11.02
C GLY A 116 -21.53 5.14 -10.57
N THR A 117 -21.81 5.25 -9.27
CA THR A 117 -22.66 6.32 -8.72
C THR A 117 -21.91 7.64 -8.68
N TRP A 118 -22.57 8.74 -9.04
CA TRP A 118 -22.01 10.07 -8.91
C TRP A 118 -22.45 10.72 -7.59
N VAL A 119 -21.49 11.17 -6.80
CA VAL A 119 -21.73 11.93 -5.56
C VAL A 119 -21.10 13.31 -5.66
N ARG A 120 -21.68 14.29 -4.95
CA ARG A 120 -21.05 15.60 -4.82
C ARG A 120 -19.83 15.54 -3.90
N ALA A 121 -18.85 16.42 -4.11
CA ALA A 121 -17.61 16.43 -3.34
C ALA A 121 -17.82 16.59 -1.83
N ASP A 122 -18.78 17.41 -1.42
CA ASP A 122 -19.18 17.63 -0.02
C ASP A 122 -19.86 16.41 0.63
N GLN A 123 -20.32 15.44 -0.18
CA GLN A 123 -20.95 14.19 0.26
C GLN A 123 -19.99 13.01 0.21
N MET A 124 -18.73 13.23 -0.19
CA MET A 124 -17.78 12.15 -0.34
C MET A 124 -17.37 11.58 1.02
N PRO A 125 -17.44 10.25 1.21
CA PRO A 125 -16.95 9.63 2.44
C PRO A 125 -15.48 9.97 2.67
N GLN A 126 -15.18 10.56 3.82
CA GLN A 126 -13.80 10.85 4.21
C GLN A 126 -13.09 9.53 4.51
N ARG A 127 -11.94 9.31 3.88
CA ARG A 127 -11.09 8.16 4.22
C ARG A 127 -10.18 8.51 5.40
N PRO A 128 -9.88 7.54 6.29
CA PRO A 128 -8.89 7.74 7.33
C PRO A 128 -7.56 8.24 6.72
N PRO A 129 -6.91 9.23 7.33
CA PRO A 129 -5.60 9.67 6.89
C PRO A 129 -4.59 8.53 7.03
N LEU A 130 -3.54 8.54 6.19
CA LEU A 130 -2.41 7.62 6.40
C LEU A 130 -1.64 8.03 7.65
N GLU A 131 -1.22 7.03 8.41
CA GLU A 131 -0.30 7.24 9.51
C GLU A 131 1.07 7.69 8.99
N GLN A 132 1.58 8.81 9.49
CA GLN A 132 2.84 9.41 9.05
C GLN A 132 4.05 8.45 9.04
N PRO A 133 4.22 7.53 10.03
CA PRO A 133 5.31 6.55 9.99
C PRO A 133 5.32 5.67 8.72
N PHE A 134 4.15 5.35 8.17
CA PHE A 134 4.03 4.55 6.95
C PHE A 134 4.46 5.35 5.72
N VAL A 135 4.06 6.61 5.63
CA VAL A 135 4.46 7.52 4.56
C VAL A 135 5.97 7.78 4.60
N ALA A 136 6.52 8.01 5.79
CA ALA A 136 7.95 8.18 6.00
C ALA A 136 8.74 6.92 5.61
N LEU A 137 8.23 5.73 5.95
CA LEU A 137 8.87 4.48 5.55
C LEU A 137 8.82 4.26 4.02
N ALA A 138 7.66 4.51 3.39
CA ALA A 138 7.49 4.34 1.95
C ALA A 138 8.37 5.27 1.11
N THR A 139 8.65 6.47 1.62
CA THR A 139 9.56 7.45 0.99
C THR A 139 11.02 7.27 1.38
N SER A 140 11.30 6.36 2.32
CA SER A 140 12.66 6.16 2.83
C SER A 140 13.58 5.54 1.77
N ARG A 141 14.88 5.81 1.93
CA ARG A 141 15.91 5.15 1.13
C ARG A 141 15.96 3.63 1.37
N TRP A 142 15.60 3.17 2.56
CA TRP A 142 15.56 1.73 2.85
C TRP A 142 14.66 0.99 1.88
N LEU A 143 13.43 1.47 1.64
CA LEU A 143 12.51 0.77 0.73
C LEU A 143 13.07 0.71 -0.70
N ARG A 144 13.73 1.79 -1.14
CA ARG A 144 14.41 1.83 -2.43
C ARG A 144 15.52 0.78 -2.55
N ASP A 145 16.27 0.59 -1.47
CA ASP A 145 17.43 -0.31 -1.42
C ASP A 145 17.04 -1.78 -1.12
N ALA A 146 15.85 -2.02 -0.54
CA ALA A 146 15.37 -3.35 -0.17
C ALA A 146 15.09 -4.25 -1.39
N LEU A 147 14.64 -3.68 -2.51
CA LEU A 147 14.29 -4.41 -3.74
C LEU A 147 15.49 -5.00 -4.50
N PRO A 148 16.60 -4.27 -4.71
CA PRO A 148 17.82 -4.86 -5.25
C PRO A 148 18.44 -5.94 -4.34
N ALA A 149 18.27 -5.81 -3.02
CA ALA A 149 18.85 -6.74 -2.05
C ALA A 149 18.16 -8.11 -2.08
N THR A 150 16.82 -8.15 -2.16
CA THR A 150 16.08 -9.41 -2.34
C THR A 150 16.40 -10.06 -3.68
N ARG A 151 16.44 -9.30 -4.78
CA ARG A 151 16.81 -9.84 -6.11
C ARG A 151 18.24 -10.39 -6.20
N ARG A 152 19.16 -9.91 -5.36
CA ARG A 152 20.54 -10.42 -5.28
C ARG A 152 20.65 -11.66 -4.42
N ALA A 153 19.95 -11.72 -3.29
CA ALA A 153 19.89 -12.92 -2.45
C ALA A 153 19.37 -14.14 -3.23
N ASP A 154 18.42 -13.93 -4.15
CA ASP A 154 17.87 -14.98 -5.01
C ASP A 154 18.83 -15.40 -6.15
N ALA A 155 19.76 -14.53 -6.56
CA ALA A 155 20.74 -14.84 -7.62
C ALA A 155 21.96 -15.61 -7.11
N GLU A 156 22.18 -15.61 -5.79
CA GLU A 156 23.28 -16.30 -5.11
C GLU A 156 22.86 -17.63 -4.47
N ALA A 157 21.56 -17.95 -4.47
CA ALA A 157 20.97 -19.20 -3.97
C ALA A 157 20.74 -20.24 -5.08
#